data_AF-A0A7X6ATV6-F1
#
_entry.id   AF-A0A7X6ATV6-F1
#
_cell.length_a   1.000
_cell.length_b   1.000
_cell.length_c   1.000
_cell.angle_alpha   90.00
_cell.angle_beta   90.00
_cell.angle_gamma   90.00
#
_symmetry.space_group_name_H-M   'P 1'
#
loop_
_entity.id
_entity.type
_entity.pdbx_description
1 polymer ?
#
loop_
_entity_poly.entity_id
_entity_poly.type
_entity_poly.pdbx_seq_one_letter_code
_entity_poly.pdbx_strand_id
1 'polypeptide(L)'
;MAAAREMVRRVDVRVAAQRERRHPGGDPYLVAQEVAGQFLPLDAARADETAVWLDFVAAARTDPALGEIAVELHDGLRAVAGRLLHRLGVDDPVAAEHLAAVLDGLTLGATLHPDRLSPDTIRAVLHRHLTQLLGAANESEHPDV
;
A
#
# COMPACT_ATOMS: atom_id res chain seq x y z
N MET A 1 -6.15 16.44 13.01
CA MET A 1 -6.86 16.70 11.73
C MET A 1 -6.02 17.33 10.63
N ALA A 2 -5.39 18.49 10.83
CA ALA A 2 -4.60 19.14 9.77
C ALA A 2 -3.44 18.26 9.25
N ALA A 3 -2.70 17.60 10.16
CA ALA A 3 -1.59 16.71 9.80
C ALA A 3 -2.05 15.49 8.97
N ALA A 4 -3.12 14.80 9.37
CA ALA A 4 -3.66 13.65 8.63
C ALA A 4 -4.15 14.03 7.23
N ARG A 5 -4.83 15.18 7.08
CA ARG A 5 -5.24 15.68 5.76
C ARG A 5 -4.06 16.05 4.87
N GLU A 6 -3.03 16.68 5.45
CA GLU A 6 -1.81 17.01 4.70
C GLU A 6 -1.05 15.76 4.27
N MET A 7 -0.98 14.74 5.13
CA MET A 7 -0.43 13.42 4.81
C MET A 7 -1.15 12.80 3.60
N VAL A 8 -2.49 12.70 3.64
CA VAL A 8 -3.29 12.18 2.52
C VAL A 8 -2.99 12.94 1.23
N ARG A 9 -3.00 14.27 1.28
CA ARG A 9 -2.71 15.12 0.13
C ARG A 9 -1.33 14.83 -0.47
N ARG A 10 -0.30 14.63 0.35
CA ARG A 10 1.06 14.31 -0.14
C ARG A 10 1.14 12.95 -0.80
N VAL A 11 0.49 11.94 -0.22
CA VAL A 11 0.40 10.60 -0.81
C VAL A 11 -0.31 10.67 -2.17
N ASP A 12 -1.46 11.35 -2.24
CA ASP A 12 -2.22 11.51 -3.48
C ASP A 12 -1.41 12.20 -4.57
N VAL A 13 -0.70 13.29 -4.24
CA VAL A 13 0.18 13.99 -5.19
C VAL A 13 1.27 13.07 -5.73
N ARG A 14 1.92 12.26 -4.88
CA ARG A 14 2.96 11.33 -5.34
C ARG A 14 2.39 10.18 -6.17
N VAL A 15 1.25 9.61 -5.79
CA VAL A 15 0.58 8.56 -6.56
C VAL A 15 0.10 9.09 -7.91
N ALA A 16 -0.39 10.33 -7.98
CA ALA A 16 -0.75 11.00 -9.23
C ALA A 16 0.49 11.25 -10.12
N ALA A 17 1.56 11.79 -9.56
CA ALA A 17 2.82 11.99 -10.29
C ALA A 17 3.38 10.67 -10.83
N GLN A 18 3.24 9.56 -10.08
CA GLN A 18 3.62 8.23 -10.54
C GLN A 18 2.72 7.70 -11.68
N ARG A 19 1.48 8.16 -11.79
CA ARG A 19 0.62 7.83 -12.95
C ARG A 19 1.08 8.57 -14.20
N GLU A 20 1.45 9.83 -14.07
CA GLU A 20 1.88 10.70 -15.18
C GLU A 20 3.25 10.29 -15.75
N ARG A 21 4.16 9.79 -14.90
CA ARG A 21 5.49 9.33 -15.31
C ARG A 21 5.48 8.00 -16.05
N ARG A 22 4.34 7.33 -16.18
CA ARG A 22 4.28 6.02 -16.83
C ARG A 22 4.49 6.15 -18.32
N HIS A 23 5.58 5.56 -18.78
CA HIS A 23 5.80 5.35 -20.19
C HIS A 23 4.86 4.25 -20.71
N PRO A 24 4.22 4.44 -21.89
CA PRO A 24 3.57 3.34 -22.58
C PRO A 24 4.57 2.18 -22.76
N GLY A 25 4.24 0.98 -22.27
CA GLY A 25 5.12 -0.20 -22.35
C GLY A 25 6.05 -0.43 -21.15
N GLY A 26 5.94 0.35 -20.06
CA GLY A 26 6.62 0.02 -18.81
C GLY A 26 6.11 -1.30 -18.20
N ASP A 27 7.00 -2.04 -17.52
CA ASP A 27 6.65 -3.30 -16.85
C ASP A 27 5.54 -3.05 -15.80
N PRO A 28 4.34 -3.63 -15.96
CA PRO A 28 3.24 -3.50 -15.01
C PRO A 28 3.63 -3.87 -13.57
N TYR A 29 4.53 -4.86 -13.42
CA TYR A 29 5.02 -5.32 -12.13
C TYR A 29 5.83 -4.23 -11.42
N LEU A 30 6.81 -3.63 -12.10
CA LEU A 30 7.62 -2.55 -11.54
C LEU A 30 6.74 -1.34 -11.18
N VAL A 31 5.78 -1.01 -12.04
CA VAL A 31 4.79 0.04 -11.76
C VAL A 31 3.99 -0.27 -10.50
N ALA A 32 3.56 -1.52 -10.30
CA ALA A 32 2.83 -1.91 -9.10
C ALA A 32 3.68 -1.78 -7.84
N GLN A 33 4.94 -2.20 -7.88
CA GLN A 33 5.89 -2.05 -6.78
C GLN A 33 6.14 -0.58 -6.43
N GLU A 34 6.34 0.29 -7.43
CA GLU A 34 6.60 1.72 -7.23
C GLU A 34 5.42 2.44 -6.57
N VAL A 35 4.18 2.10 -6.97
CA VAL A 35 2.97 2.67 -6.39
C VAL A 35 2.73 2.16 -4.98
N ALA A 36 2.81 0.84 -4.78
CA ALA A 36 2.68 0.24 -3.45
C ALA A 36 3.73 0.82 -2.48
N GLY A 37 4.96 1.06 -2.96
CA GLY A 37 6.01 1.73 -2.20
C GLY A 37 5.71 3.18 -1.79
N GLN A 38 4.72 3.86 -2.38
CA GLN A 38 4.33 5.21 -1.94
C GLN A 38 3.61 5.22 -0.58
N PHE A 39 3.12 4.06 -0.12
CA PHE A 39 2.41 3.89 1.15
C PHE A 39 3.33 3.36 2.27
N LEU A 40 4.61 3.14 1.97
CA LEU A 40 5.58 2.51 2.86
C LEU A 40 6.65 3.53 3.29
N PRO A 41 7.20 3.44 4.52
CA PRO A 41 8.20 4.37 5.04
C PRO A 41 9.59 4.07 4.46
N LEU A 42 9.75 4.32 3.15
CA LEU A 42 10.98 4.01 2.40
C LEU A 42 11.97 5.19 2.35
N ASP A 43 11.56 6.35 2.84
CA ASP A 43 12.38 7.55 3.04
C ASP A 43 11.81 8.40 4.18
N ALA A 44 12.53 9.46 4.57
CA ALA A 44 12.17 10.31 5.70
C ALA A 44 10.78 10.95 5.55
N ALA A 45 10.43 11.42 4.34
CA ALA A 45 9.14 12.05 4.10
C ALA A 45 7.99 11.07 4.30
N ARG A 46 8.14 9.83 3.79
CA ARG A 46 7.14 8.77 3.97
C ARG A 46 7.12 8.23 5.39
N ALA A 47 8.25 8.22 6.10
CA ALA A 47 8.30 7.83 7.51
C ALA A 47 7.50 8.80 8.40
N ASP A 48 7.62 10.11 8.17
CA ASP A 48 6.82 11.10 8.89
C ASP A 48 5.32 10.91 8.63
N GLU A 49 4.95 10.62 7.39
CA GLU A 49 3.56 10.39 6.99
C GLU A 49 2.99 9.12 7.61
N THR A 50 3.73 8.02 7.64
CA THR A 50 3.24 6.78 8.24
C THR A 50 3.15 6.86 9.76
N ALA A 51 4.00 7.68 10.41
CA ALA A 51 3.85 8.02 11.83
C ALA A 51 2.55 8.79 12.09
N VAL A 52 2.24 9.80 11.27
CA VAL A 52 0.97 10.54 11.36
C VAL A 52 -0.23 9.63 11.12
N TRP A 53 -0.14 8.71 10.15
CA TRP A 53 -1.18 7.71 9.91
C TRP A 53 -1.41 6.85 11.15
N LEU A 54 -0.35 6.33 11.78
CA LEU A 54 -0.44 5.46 12.95
C LEU A 54 -1.10 6.17 14.13
N ASP A 55 -0.65 7.38 14.45
CA ASP A 55 -1.23 8.20 15.52
C ASP A 55 -2.71 8.49 15.24
N PHE A 56 -3.05 8.78 13.99
CA PHE A 56 -4.41 9.08 13.57
C PHE A 56 -5.34 7.87 13.72
N VAL A 57 -4.99 6.71 13.18
CA VAL A 57 -5.83 5.51 13.25
C VAL A 57 -5.96 4.99 14.67
N ALA A 58 -4.93 5.18 15.51
CA ALA A 58 -5.01 4.88 16.94
C ALA A 58 -6.01 5.79 17.66
N ALA A 59 -5.96 7.10 17.43
CA ALA A 59 -6.89 8.06 18.02
C ALA A 59 -8.34 7.83 17.58
N ALA A 60 -8.56 7.45 16.32
CA ALA A 60 -9.90 7.22 15.77
C ALA A 60 -10.66 6.06 16.44
N ARG A 61 -9.97 5.18 17.17
CA ARG A 61 -10.62 4.11 17.94
C ARG A 61 -11.45 4.61 19.11
N THR A 62 -11.13 5.79 19.64
CA THR A 62 -11.81 6.35 20.81
C THR A 62 -12.43 7.73 20.56
N ASP A 63 -12.22 8.29 19.38
CA ASP A 63 -12.84 9.55 18.95
C ASP A 63 -13.75 9.33 17.73
N PRO A 64 -15.08 9.29 17.94
CA PRO A 64 -16.04 9.09 16.85
C PRO A 64 -15.94 10.14 15.73
N ALA A 65 -15.46 11.36 16.02
CA ALA A 65 -15.31 12.40 15.01
C ALA A 65 -14.21 12.08 13.99
N LEU A 66 -13.34 11.11 14.28
CA LEU A 66 -12.28 10.64 13.39
C LEU A 66 -12.65 9.36 12.63
N GLY A 67 -13.74 8.69 13.03
CA GLY A 67 -14.09 7.35 12.56
C GLY A 67 -14.33 7.27 11.06
N GLU A 68 -15.10 8.22 10.49
CA GLU A 68 -15.39 8.25 9.05
C GLU A 68 -14.12 8.33 8.21
N ILE A 69 -13.18 9.20 8.60
CA ILE A 69 -11.91 9.37 7.88
C ILE A 69 -11.01 8.14 8.04
N ALA A 70 -11.03 7.47 9.20
CA ALA A 70 -10.29 6.23 9.38
C ALA A 70 -10.82 5.12 8.45
N VAL A 71 -12.13 5.04 8.25
CA VAL A 71 -12.76 4.13 7.26
C VAL A 71 -12.36 4.51 5.85
N GLU A 72 -12.40 5.80 5.48
CA GLU A 72 -11.97 6.26 4.15
C GLU A 72 -10.51 5.90 3.84
N LEU A 73 -9.60 6.04 4.81
CA LEU A 73 -8.19 5.65 4.66
C LEU A 73 -8.05 4.13 4.44
N HIS A 74 -8.78 3.36 5.24
CA HIS A 74 -8.80 1.90 5.17
C HIS A 74 -9.30 1.39 3.81
N ASP A 75 -10.42 1.93 3.34
CA ASP A 75 -11.04 1.60 2.06
C ASP A 75 -10.19 2.11 0.89
N GLY A 76 -9.59 3.29 1.03
CA GLY A 76 -8.72 3.90 0.04
C GLY A 76 -7.53 3.02 -0.31
N LEU A 77 -6.84 2.46 0.69
CA LEU A 77 -5.71 1.55 0.47
C LEU A 77 -6.14 0.26 -0.23
N ARG A 78 -7.28 -0.33 0.16
CA ARG A 78 -7.86 -1.52 -0.48
C ARG A 78 -8.24 -1.28 -1.94
N ALA A 79 -8.84 -0.12 -2.21
CA ALA A 79 -9.16 0.29 -3.57
C ALA A 79 -7.88 0.49 -4.41
N VAL A 80 -6.79 1.00 -3.82
CA VAL A 80 -5.49 1.06 -4.50
C VAL A 80 -4.96 -0.34 -4.77
N ALA A 81 -4.92 -1.22 -3.76
CA ALA A 81 -4.43 -2.59 -3.88
C ALA A 81 -5.16 -3.37 -4.98
N GLY A 82 -6.50 -3.36 -4.99
CA GLY A 82 -7.30 -4.00 -6.04
C GLY A 82 -7.01 -3.44 -7.44
N ARG A 83 -6.85 -2.11 -7.56
CA ARG A 83 -6.46 -1.49 -8.84
C ARG A 83 -5.04 -1.84 -9.30
N LEU A 84 -4.12 -2.14 -8.39
CA LEU A 84 -2.78 -2.60 -8.74
C LEU A 84 -2.83 -4.04 -9.25
N LEU A 85 -3.53 -4.92 -8.54
CA LEU A 85 -3.69 -6.31 -8.91
C LEU A 85 -4.45 -6.49 -10.23
N HIS A 86 -5.53 -5.75 -10.45
CA HIS A 86 -6.27 -5.75 -11.71
C HIS A 86 -5.35 -5.44 -12.91
N ARG A 87 -4.42 -4.49 -12.75
CA ARG A 87 -3.43 -4.17 -13.80
C ARG A 87 -2.41 -5.27 -14.05
N LEU A 88 -2.21 -6.14 -13.07
CA LEU A 88 -1.35 -7.32 -13.18
C LEU A 88 -2.14 -8.56 -13.65
N GLY A 89 -3.42 -8.40 -14.02
CA GLY A 89 -4.28 -9.50 -14.44
C GLY A 89 -4.88 -10.31 -13.29
N VAL A 90 -4.86 -9.80 -12.06
CA VAL A 90 -5.41 -10.48 -10.88
C VAL A 90 -6.69 -9.80 -10.43
N ASP A 91 -7.83 -10.45 -10.67
CA ASP A 91 -9.17 -9.99 -10.30
C ASP A 91 -9.76 -10.79 -9.13
N ASP A 92 -9.03 -10.80 -8.02
CA ASP A 92 -9.44 -11.47 -6.78
C ASP A 92 -9.51 -10.48 -5.59
N PRO A 93 -10.70 -10.29 -4.97
CA PRO A 93 -10.83 -9.41 -3.80
C PRO A 93 -10.04 -9.90 -2.58
N VAL A 94 -9.81 -11.21 -2.43
CA VAL A 94 -8.98 -11.76 -1.34
C VAL A 94 -7.50 -11.42 -1.56
N ALA A 95 -7.01 -11.55 -2.79
CA ALA A 95 -5.69 -11.06 -3.17
C ALA A 95 -5.53 -9.55 -2.91
N ALA A 96 -6.55 -8.75 -3.19
CA ALA A 96 -6.54 -7.30 -2.92
C ALA A 96 -6.44 -7.00 -1.42
N GLU A 97 -7.23 -7.70 -0.59
CA GLU A 97 -7.13 -7.60 0.87
C GLU A 97 -5.76 -8.07 1.37
N HIS A 98 -5.20 -9.14 0.82
CA HIS A 98 -3.87 -9.63 1.18
C HIS A 98 -2.79 -8.58 0.91
N LEU A 99 -2.78 -7.95 -0.27
CA LEU A 99 -1.84 -6.88 -0.57
C LEU A 99 -2.02 -5.68 0.38
N ALA A 100 -3.27 -5.25 0.63
CA ALA A 100 -3.54 -4.14 1.56
C ALA A 100 -3.06 -4.46 2.98
N ALA A 101 -3.34 -5.67 3.49
CA ALA A 101 -2.92 -6.11 4.82
C ALA A 101 -1.39 -6.18 4.96
N VAL A 102 -0.67 -6.60 3.91
CA VAL A 102 0.80 -6.58 3.88
C VAL A 102 1.33 -5.15 3.95
N LEU A 103 0.72 -4.22 3.21
CA LEU A 103 1.10 -2.81 3.26
C LEU A 103 0.85 -2.20 4.64
N ASP A 104 -0.32 -2.44 5.23
CA ASP A 104 -0.65 -2.00 6.60
C ASP A 104 0.36 -2.56 7.62
N GLY A 105 0.66 -3.85 7.54
CA GLY A 105 1.59 -4.53 8.46
C GLY A 105 3.03 -4.04 8.33
N LEU A 106 3.53 -3.84 7.10
CA LEU A 106 4.84 -3.26 6.86
C LEU A 106 4.94 -1.82 7.36
N THR A 107 3.92 -1.02 7.09
CA THR A 107 3.84 0.37 7.55
C THR A 107 3.83 0.46 9.07
N LEU A 108 2.98 -0.33 9.73
CA LEU A 108 2.93 -0.41 11.20
C LEU A 108 4.28 -0.85 11.78
N GLY A 109 4.83 -1.97 11.29
CA GLY A 109 6.06 -2.55 11.80
C GLY A 109 7.27 -1.61 11.64
N ALA A 110 7.41 -0.98 10.48
CA ALA A 110 8.51 -0.06 10.21
C ALA A 110 8.37 1.28 10.93
N THR A 111 7.13 1.74 11.18
CA THR A 111 6.88 2.95 11.97
C THR A 111 7.20 2.73 13.45
N LEU A 112 6.85 1.56 14.00
CA LEU A 112 7.13 1.22 15.41
C LEU A 112 8.59 0.83 15.66
N HIS A 113 9.25 0.23 14.66
CA HIS A 113 10.60 -0.31 14.79
C HIS A 113 11.49 0.06 13.59
N PRO A 114 11.74 1.36 13.34
CA PRO A 114 12.48 1.82 12.17
C PRO A 114 13.90 1.25 12.09
N ASP A 115 14.55 0.98 13.24
CA ASP A 115 15.89 0.38 13.30
C ASP A 115 15.91 -1.14 13.03
N ARG A 116 14.74 -1.78 12.95
CA ARG A 116 14.61 -3.24 12.78
C ARG A 116 14.11 -3.63 11.40
N LEU A 117 13.41 -2.74 10.71
CA LEU A 117 12.82 -3.01 9.40
C LEU A 117 13.33 -1.99 8.38
N SER A 118 14.46 -2.30 7.75
CA SER A 118 15.10 -1.42 6.77
C SER A 118 14.24 -1.23 5.51
N PRO A 119 14.37 -0.11 4.78
CA PRO A 119 13.69 0.10 3.51
C PRO A 119 13.90 -1.02 2.48
N ASP A 120 15.08 -1.63 2.46
CA ASP A 120 15.39 -2.74 1.54
C ASP A 120 14.67 -4.03 1.94
N THR A 121 14.56 -4.30 3.25
CA THR A 121 13.74 -5.40 3.76
C THR A 121 12.26 -5.19 3.42
N ILE A 122 11.75 -3.96 3.58
CA ILE A 122 10.37 -3.61 3.22
C ILE A 122 10.11 -3.89 1.74
N ARG A 123 11.01 -3.44 0.85
CA ARG A 123 10.92 -3.69 -0.60
C ARG A 123 10.96 -5.18 -0.92
N ALA A 124 11.84 -5.93 -0.27
CA ALA A 124 11.97 -7.38 -0.49
C ALA A 124 10.70 -8.15 -0.05
N VAL A 125 10.08 -7.77 1.06
CA VAL A 125 8.81 -8.36 1.50
C VAL A 125 7.69 -8.03 0.52
N LEU A 126 7.55 -6.76 0.11
CA LEU A 126 6.56 -6.35 -0.89
C LEU A 126 6.74 -7.12 -2.21
N HIS A 127 7.98 -7.24 -2.70
CA HIS A 127 8.32 -8.02 -3.88
C HIS A 127 7.84 -9.48 -3.75
N ARG A 128 8.17 -10.13 -2.62
CA ARG A 128 7.79 -11.52 -2.37
C ARG A 128 6.27 -11.71 -2.38
N HIS A 129 5.51 -10.85 -1.71
CA HIS A 129 4.05 -10.97 -1.67
C HIS A 129 3.42 -10.75 -3.05
N LEU A 130 3.87 -9.76 -3.83
CA LEU A 130 3.39 -9.55 -5.19
C LEU A 130 3.70 -10.75 -6.09
N THR A 131 4.90 -11.33 -6.00
CA THR A 131 5.25 -12.53 -6.77
C THR A 131 4.38 -13.73 -6.39
N GLN A 132 4.09 -13.93 -5.10
CA GLN A 132 3.20 -15.00 -4.63
C GLN A 132 1.77 -14.84 -5.16
N LEU A 133 1.23 -13.62 -5.12
CA LEU A 133 -0.11 -13.33 -5.63
C LEU A 133 -0.22 -13.61 -7.13
N LEU A 134 0.83 -13.29 -7.91
CA LEU A 134 0.86 -13.58 -9.35
C LEU A 134 1.04 -15.06 -9.65
N GLY A 135 1.83 -15.78 -8.85
CA GLY A 135 1.96 -17.24 -8.97
C GLY A 135 0.63 -17.96 -8.72
N ALA A 136 -0.06 -17.60 -7.63
CA ALA A 136 -1.34 -18.21 -7.26
C ALA A 136 -2.47 -17.91 -8.28
N ALA A 137 -2.46 -16.73 -8.91
CA ALA A 137 -3.41 -16.40 -9.97
C ALA A 137 -3.22 -17.30 -11.20
N ASN A 138 -1.96 -17.55 -11.60
CA ASN A 138 -1.64 -18.44 -12.73
C ASN A 138 -2.03 -19.91 -12.47
N GLU A 139 -1.92 -20.37 -11.22
CA GLU A 139 -2.37 -21.71 -10.81
C GLU A 139 -3.90 -21.83 -10.81
N SER A 140 -4.61 -20.73 -10.51
CA SER A 140 -6.08 -20.69 -10.49
C SER A 140 -6.71 -20.71 -11.90
N GLU A 141 -5.99 -20.23 -12.92
CA GLU A 141 -6.41 -20.30 -14.33
C GLU A 141 -6.16 -21.68 -14.98
N HIS A 142 -5.35 -22.55 -14.35
CA HIS A 142 -5.09 -23.92 -14.77
C HIS A 142 -5.39 -24.91 -13.63
N PRO A 143 -6.66 -25.06 -13.22
CA PRO A 143 -7.02 -26.09 -12.27
C PRO A 143 -6.97 -27.43 -13.01
N ASP A 144 -5.90 -28.19 -12.80
CA ASP A 144 -5.65 -29.59 -13.21
C ASP A 144 -6.54 -30.17 -14.33
N VAL A 145 -5.91 -30.42 -15.49
CA VAL A 145 -6.38 -31.36 -16.52
C VAL A 145 -6.24 -32.80 -16.01
#